data_AF-A0AAD8AN48-F1
#
_entry.id   AF-A0AAD8AN48-F1
#
_cell.length_a   1.000
_cell.length_b   1.000
_cell.length_c   1.000
_cell.angle_alpha   90.00
_cell.angle_beta   90.00
_cell.angle_gamma   90.00
#
_symmetry.space_group_name_H-M   'P 1'
#
loop_
_entity.id
_entity.type
_entity.pdbx_description
1 polymer ?
#
loop_
_entity_poly.entity_id
_entity_poly.type
_entity_poly.pdbx_seq_one_letter_code
_entity_poly.pdbx_strand_id
1 'polypeptide(L)'
;MDGCRRSVLGDLEQGSSILETDSSISLLEMPWSVSVDRPALTESQNVLPDFVDPLFLDCSFLVPEALRSIVEKMSEKRFVYRFSEDSAFRMIRGSECVYAMDVLDFEKEESADMLSSVVLVVNRSRYRNSAKTKQNSEYRAALEEGRRYLRACDGYAERMNMLYRLQILRGTNFIFVDRSQDLLDAMKMILKHLSSKREHTPKTRMFGALQKTEHLQNLLQSIPGIGKNVAKCLSMHFKTIKELHAFLKKDNGAMKEFRIWSEDERHFRLLGERQCRKIRAVFLGR
;
A
#
# COMPACT_ATOMS: atom_id res chain seq x y z
N MET A 1 -9.75 56.59 -0.41
CA MET A 1 -10.19 57.44 0.71
C MET A 1 -11.06 56.59 1.61
N ASP A 2 -10.78 56.68 2.91
CA ASP A 2 -11.53 56.16 4.06
C ASP A 2 -11.64 54.62 4.18
N GLY A 3 -11.34 53.97 5.29
CA GLY A 3 -11.15 54.41 6.67
C GLY A 3 -11.76 53.28 7.55
N CYS A 4 -10.94 52.51 8.25
CA CYS A 4 -10.54 52.73 9.65
C CYS A 4 -11.48 52.06 10.70
N ARG A 5 -10.88 51.11 11.44
CA ARG A 5 -11.09 50.74 12.86
C ARG A 5 -12.36 49.98 13.33
N ARG A 6 -12.12 48.84 14.01
CA ARG A 6 -12.20 48.78 15.49
C ARG A 6 -11.42 47.60 16.09
N SER A 7 -10.58 47.96 17.05
CA SER A 7 -9.91 47.15 18.08
C SER A 7 -10.83 46.94 19.29
N VAL A 8 -10.37 46.11 20.24
CA VAL A 8 -10.58 46.05 21.73
C VAL A 8 -10.67 44.55 22.13
N LEU A 9 -9.59 43.88 22.60
CA LEU A 9 -9.04 43.80 23.98
C LEU A 9 -10.16 43.58 25.02
N GLY A 10 -10.30 42.45 25.71
CA GLY A 10 -9.39 41.83 26.68
C GLY A 10 -10.21 41.42 27.93
N ASP A 11 -9.57 40.72 28.88
CA ASP A 11 -10.06 40.14 30.16
C ASP A 11 -10.53 38.68 30.06
N LEU A 12 -9.81 37.63 30.49
CA LEU A 12 -8.68 37.41 31.43
C LEU A 12 -9.05 37.43 32.93
N GLU A 13 -9.43 36.25 33.44
CA GLU A 13 -9.17 35.73 34.80
C GLU A 13 -8.90 34.21 34.62
N GLN A 14 -7.71 33.60 34.80
CA GLN A 14 -6.86 33.37 36.00
C GLN A 14 -7.64 32.85 37.22
N GLY A 15 -7.31 31.75 37.90
CA GLY A 15 -6.22 30.75 37.89
C GLY A 15 -6.76 29.45 38.53
N SER A 16 -6.02 28.38 38.85
CA SER A 16 -4.59 28.22 39.08
C SER A 16 -4.24 26.71 39.10
N SER A 17 -2.99 26.40 38.71
CA SER A 17 -2.07 25.46 39.35
C SER A 17 -2.52 24.02 39.66
N ILE A 18 -2.15 23.07 38.79
CA ILE A 18 -1.37 21.89 39.20
C ILE A 18 -0.32 21.62 38.11
N LEU A 19 0.95 21.79 38.48
CA LEU A 19 2.11 21.27 37.78
C LEU A 19 2.14 19.75 37.98
N GLU A 20 1.87 18.98 36.92
CA GLU A 20 2.39 17.61 36.80
C GLU A 20 3.04 17.48 35.42
N THR A 21 4.36 17.49 35.49
CA THR A 21 5.28 17.16 34.41
C THR A 21 5.37 15.65 34.35
N ASP A 22 4.67 15.02 33.43
CA ASP A 22 4.99 13.65 33.01
C ASP A 22 5.48 13.67 31.57
N SER A 23 6.76 14.02 31.50
CA SER A 23 7.62 13.79 30.36
C SER A 23 7.70 12.29 30.10
N SER A 24 7.19 11.85 28.95
CA SER A 24 7.70 10.63 28.31
C SER A 24 8.32 11.00 26.97
N ILE A 25 9.38 11.81 27.07
CA ILE A 25 10.42 11.82 26.06
C ILE A 25 11.12 10.46 26.17
N SER A 26 10.78 9.54 25.29
CA SER A 26 11.60 8.35 25.08
C SER A 26 12.71 8.72 24.10
N LEU A 27 13.66 9.53 24.58
CA LEU A 27 15.01 9.58 24.03
C LEU A 27 15.69 8.29 24.46
N LEU A 28 15.47 7.23 23.69
CA LEU A 28 16.51 6.22 23.55
C LEU A 28 17.62 6.84 22.70
N GLU A 29 18.36 7.78 23.30
CA GLU A 29 19.77 7.96 22.98
C GLU A 29 20.45 6.66 23.41
N MET A 30 20.40 5.66 22.54
CA MET A 30 21.32 4.55 22.70
C MET A 30 22.68 5.03 22.19
N PRO A 31 23.71 5.09 23.04
CA PRO A 31 25.07 5.28 22.56
C PRO A 31 25.48 3.97 21.88
N TRP A 32 25.17 3.81 20.59
CA TRP A 32 25.77 2.75 19.78
C TRP A 32 27.15 3.22 19.29
N SER A 33 28.05 3.47 20.24
CA SER A 33 29.44 3.05 20.05
C SER A 33 29.57 1.63 20.61
N VAL A 34 28.71 0.72 20.16
CA VAL A 34 29.08 -0.69 20.17
C VAL A 34 30.02 -0.81 18.99
N SER A 35 31.31 -0.90 19.29
CA SER A 35 32.27 -1.51 18.39
C SER A 35 31.77 -2.92 18.13
N VAL A 36 30.88 -3.05 17.15
CA VAL A 36 30.58 -4.33 16.54
C VAL A 36 31.90 -4.77 15.98
N ASP A 37 32.43 -5.89 16.47
CA ASP A 37 33.48 -6.62 15.80
C ASP A 37 32.97 -6.88 14.38
N ARG A 38 33.37 -5.99 13.47
CA ARG A 38 33.08 -6.11 12.06
C ARG A 38 33.73 -7.44 11.67
N PRO A 39 32.98 -8.46 11.21
CA PRO A 39 33.63 -9.55 10.51
C PRO A 39 34.47 -8.89 9.41
N ALA A 40 35.72 -9.33 9.27
CA ALA A 40 36.67 -8.80 8.31
C ALA A 40 36.08 -8.90 6.90
N LEU A 41 35.34 -7.87 6.51
CA LEU A 41 34.71 -7.71 5.21
C LEU A 41 35.82 -7.20 4.32
N THR A 42 36.34 -8.09 3.48
CA THR A 42 37.31 -7.80 2.41
C THR A 42 37.01 -6.44 1.76
N GLU A 43 37.95 -5.52 1.91
CA GLU A 43 37.87 -4.07 1.63
C GLU A 43 37.75 -3.68 0.15
N SER A 44 37.16 -4.50 -0.71
CA SER A 44 37.01 -4.15 -2.12
C SER A 44 35.56 -3.73 -2.45
N GLN A 45 35.35 -2.41 -2.46
CA GLN A 45 34.31 -1.69 -3.24
C GLN A 45 32.87 -1.65 -2.71
N ASN A 46 32.64 -1.46 -1.41
CA ASN A 46 31.30 -1.14 -0.89
C ASN A 46 31.08 0.38 -0.82
N VAL A 47 29.94 0.88 -1.30
CA VAL A 47 29.52 2.27 -1.07
C VAL A 47 28.85 2.33 0.31
N LEU A 48 29.53 2.97 1.25
CA LEU A 48 29.05 3.19 2.61
C LEU A 48 28.35 4.55 2.71
N PRO A 49 27.13 4.61 3.25
CA PRO A 49 26.43 5.87 3.46
C PRO A 49 26.77 6.49 4.81
N ASP A 50 26.58 7.82 4.91
CA ASP A 50 26.81 8.58 6.15
C ASP A 50 25.90 8.12 7.29
N PHE A 51 24.71 7.62 6.95
CA PHE A 51 23.76 7.05 7.89
C PHE A 51 23.05 5.84 7.26
N VAL A 52 23.05 4.72 7.98
CA VAL A 52 22.36 3.49 7.58
C VAL A 52 21.00 3.44 8.28
N ASP A 53 19.90 3.26 7.52
CA ASP A 53 18.58 3.01 8.09
C ASP A 53 18.65 1.70 8.90
N PRO A 54 18.18 1.65 10.16
CA PRO A 54 18.25 0.45 11.01
C PRO A 54 17.67 -0.80 10.34
N LEU A 55 16.72 -0.66 9.41
CA LEU A 55 16.17 -1.78 8.66
C LEU A 55 17.20 -2.47 7.74
N PHE A 56 18.23 -1.75 7.31
CA PHE A 56 19.29 -2.24 6.41
C PHE A 56 20.59 -2.62 7.13
N LEU A 57 20.69 -2.44 8.45
CA LEU A 57 21.95 -2.52 9.20
C LEU A 57 22.71 -3.84 8.97
N ASP A 58 21.98 -4.95 8.89
CA ASP A 58 22.55 -6.30 8.75
C ASP A 58 22.66 -6.78 7.30
N CYS A 59 22.41 -5.91 6.31
CA CYS A 59 22.29 -6.31 4.92
C CYS A 59 23.18 -5.43 4.01
N SER A 60 23.86 -6.08 3.07
CA SER A 60 24.46 -5.42 1.91
C SER A 60 23.80 -5.89 0.62
N PHE A 61 23.81 -5.03 -0.40
CA PHE A 61 23.09 -5.26 -1.65
C PHE A 61 24.06 -5.34 -2.83
N LEU A 62 23.91 -6.40 -3.63
CA LEU A 62 24.51 -6.48 -4.96
C LEU A 62 23.50 -5.99 -5.97
N VAL A 63 23.80 -4.86 -6.59
CA VAL A 63 22.90 -4.19 -7.52
C VAL A 63 23.39 -4.43 -8.95
N PRO A 64 22.59 -5.06 -9.83
CA PRO A 64 22.96 -5.22 -11.22
C PRO A 64 23.04 -3.88 -11.94
N GLU A 65 23.88 -3.80 -12.97
CA GLU A 65 24.08 -2.58 -13.77
C GLU A 65 22.78 -1.98 -14.34
N ALA A 66 21.78 -2.83 -14.64
CA ALA A 66 20.46 -2.39 -15.11
C ALA A 66 19.76 -1.44 -14.12
N LEU A 67 20.07 -1.51 -12.83
CA LEU A 67 19.50 -0.66 -11.77
C LEU A 67 20.37 0.56 -11.44
N ARG A 68 21.56 0.71 -12.04
CA ARG A 68 22.50 1.81 -11.72
C ARG A 68 21.84 3.17 -11.78
N SER A 69 21.18 3.48 -12.89
CA SER A 69 20.53 4.78 -13.08
C SER A 69 19.40 5.07 -12.08
N ILE A 70 18.77 4.03 -11.52
CA ILE A 70 17.70 4.16 -10.52
C ILE A 70 18.32 4.42 -9.14
N VAL A 71 19.35 3.65 -8.78
CA VAL A 71 20.07 3.82 -7.50
C VAL A 71 20.78 5.17 -7.46
N GLU A 72 21.45 5.59 -8.53
CA GLU A 72 22.16 6.86 -8.57
C GLU A 72 21.25 8.07 -8.33
N LYS A 73 20.00 8.01 -8.81
CA LYS A 73 18.95 9.02 -8.61
C LYS A 73 18.30 9.01 -7.23
N MET A 74 18.64 8.05 -6.35
CA MET A 74 18.16 8.07 -4.97
C MET A 74 18.79 9.24 -4.23
N SER A 75 17.95 10.13 -3.69
CA SER A 75 18.38 11.25 -2.85
C SER A 75 18.94 10.77 -1.51
N GLU A 76 18.44 9.66 -0.98
CA GLU A 76 18.85 9.11 0.31
C GLU A 76 19.24 7.64 0.19
N LYS A 77 20.52 7.37 -0.04
CA LYS A 77 21.07 6.01 -0.10
C LYS A 77 21.46 5.57 1.30
N ARG A 78 20.50 5.20 2.15
CA ARG A 78 20.76 4.82 3.56
C ARG A 78 21.07 3.32 3.74
N PHE A 79 21.70 2.69 2.76
CA PHE A 79 22.03 1.25 2.77
C PHE A 79 23.37 0.99 2.10
N VAL A 80 24.02 -0.12 2.46
CA VAL A 80 25.32 -0.52 1.90
C VAL A 80 25.08 -1.29 0.60
N TYR A 81 25.70 -0.88 -0.49
CA TYR A 81 25.57 -1.57 -1.78
C TYR A 81 26.85 -1.54 -2.59
N ARG A 82 26.93 -2.43 -3.57
CA ARG A 82 27.92 -2.40 -4.65
C ARG A 82 27.26 -2.81 -5.97
N PHE A 83 27.77 -2.29 -7.07
CA PHE A 83 27.33 -2.72 -8.39
C PHE A 83 27.95 -4.06 -8.75
N SER A 84 27.22 -4.86 -9.53
CA SER A 84 27.63 -6.16 -10.02
C SER A 84 27.34 -6.24 -11.52
N GLU A 85 28.21 -6.95 -12.24
CA GLU A 85 27.97 -7.33 -13.64
C GLU A 85 26.91 -8.44 -13.77
N ASP A 86 26.61 -9.14 -12.67
CA ASP A 86 25.51 -10.10 -12.61
C ASP A 86 24.18 -9.43 -12.99
N SER A 87 23.27 -10.18 -13.63
CA SER A 87 21.91 -9.72 -13.96
C SER A 87 20.94 -9.77 -12.78
N ALA A 88 21.33 -10.40 -11.67
CA ALA A 88 20.50 -10.59 -10.49
C ALA A 88 20.79 -9.55 -9.41
N PHE A 89 19.73 -9.02 -8.81
CA PHE A 89 19.82 -8.27 -7.57
C PHE A 89 19.88 -9.23 -6.39
N ARG A 90 20.88 -9.07 -5.52
CA ARG A 90 21.08 -9.97 -4.37
C ARG A 90 21.16 -9.20 -3.06
N MET A 91 20.61 -9.82 -2.03
CA MET A 91 20.68 -9.36 -0.65
C MET A 91 21.59 -10.30 0.12
N ILE A 92 22.63 -9.73 0.73
CA ILE A 92 23.65 -10.47 1.48
C ILE A 92 23.54 -10.10 2.96
N ARG A 93 23.48 -11.11 3.83
CA ARG A 93 23.56 -10.95 5.29
C ARG A 93 24.80 -11.70 5.78
N GLY A 94 25.78 -10.98 6.31
CA GLY A 94 27.11 -11.56 6.58
C GLY A 94 27.78 -12.03 5.29
N SER A 95 27.97 -13.34 5.14
CA SER A 95 28.52 -13.98 3.94
C SER A 95 27.48 -14.73 3.10
N GLU A 96 26.21 -14.78 3.53
CA GLU A 96 25.18 -15.58 2.89
C GLU A 96 24.25 -14.74 2.01
N CYS A 97 23.93 -15.25 0.82
CA CYS A 97 22.89 -14.69 -0.03
C CYS A 97 21.52 -15.12 0.52
N VAL A 98 20.82 -14.20 1.19
CA VAL A 98 19.52 -14.46 1.81
C VAL A 98 18.34 -14.29 0.86
N TYR A 99 18.54 -13.53 -0.23
CA TYR A 99 17.51 -13.31 -1.23
C TYR A 99 18.12 -12.90 -2.56
N ALA A 100 17.57 -13.42 -3.66
CA ALA A 100 17.98 -13.08 -5.02
C ALA A 100 16.74 -12.89 -5.91
N MET A 101 16.83 -11.95 -6.84
CA MET A 101 15.79 -11.68 -7.82
C MET A 101 16.42 -11.31 -9.16
N ASP A 102 15.83 -11.77 -10.25
CA ASP A 102 16.27 -11.39 -11.59
C ASP A 102 15.81 -9.96 -11.90
N VAL A 103 16.59 -9.25 -12.73
CA VAL A 103 16.22 -7.91 -13.21
C VAL A 103 15.98 -7.96 -14.70
N LEU A 104 14.77 -7.60 -15.11
CA LEU A 104 14.33 -7.48 -16.49
C LEU A 104 14.29 -6.02 -16.91
N ASP A 105 15.03 -5.69 -17.97
CA ASP A 105 14.88 -4.42 -18.66
C ASP A 105 13.74 -4.48 -19.67
N PHE A 106 12.64 -3.76 -19.40
CA PHE A 106 11.46 -3.78 -20.25
C PHE A 106 11.68 -3.13 -21.62
N GLU A 107 12.82 -2.47 -21.86
CA GLU A 107 13.19 -1.94 -23.19
C GLU A 107 13.93 -2.96 -24.05
N LYS A 108 14.60 -3.94 -23.45
CA LYS A 108 15.41 -4.94 -24.17
C LYS A 108 14.56 -6.14 -24.62
N GLU A 109 14.91 -6.78 -25.73
CA GLU A 109 14.19 -7.95 -26.26
C GLU A 109 14.59 -9.29 -25.61
N GLU A 110 15.59 -9.27 -24.73
CA GLU A 110 16.09 -10.46 -24.05
C GLU A 110 15.04 -11.01 -23.09
N SER A 111 14.35 -12.04 -23.52
CA SER A 111 13.61 -12.95 -22.65
C SER A 111 14.60 -13.95 -22.09
N ALA A 112 15.28 -13.57 -21.01
CA ALA A 112 16.09 -14.49 -20.25
C ALA A 112 15.22 -15.61 -19.66
N ASP A 113 15.77 -16.82 -19.58
CA ASP A 113 15.27 -17.87 -18.71
C ASP A 113 15.31 -17.38 -17.26
N MET A 114 14.24 -16.71 -16.82
CA MET A 114 14.12 -16.24 -15.46
C MET A 114 13.85 -17.43 -14.56
N LEU A 115 14.78 -17.63 -13.62
CA LEU A 115 14.74 -18.71 -12.64
C LEU A 115 14.10 -18.24 -11.33
N SER A 116 14.07 -16.93 -11.09
CA SER A 116 13.58 -16.36 -9.85
C SER A 116 12.05 -16.34 -9.77
N SER A 117 11.50 -16.63 -8.59
CA SER A 117 10.06 -16.52 -8.31
C SER A 117 9.57 -15.07 -8.27
N VAL A 118 10.49 -14.11 -8.09
CA VAL A 118 10.23 -12.67 -8.10
C VAL A 118 11.24 -12.01 -9.01
N VAL A 119 10.77 -11.11 -9.87
CA VAL A 119 11.56 -10.39 -10.87
C VAL A 119 11.31 -8.90 -10.76
N LEU A 120 12.37 -8.09 -10.76
CA LEU A 120 12.27 -6.64 -10.90
C LEU A 120 12.18 -6.26 -12.37
N VAL A 121 11.20 -5.43 -12.72
CA VAL A 121 11.02 -4.94 -14.09
C VAL A 121 11.31 -3.45 -14.12
N VAL A 122 12.32 -3.04 -14.89
CA VAL A 122 12.74 -1.64 -15.02
C VAL A 122 12.33 -1.05 -16.38
N ASN A 123 12.32 0.28 -16.49
CA ASN A 123 12.07 1.03 -17.72
C ASN A 123 10.70 0.82 -18.41
N ARG A 124 9.72 0.22 -17.73
CA ARG A 124 8.38 0.00 -18.29
C ARG A 124 7.72 1.31 -18.71
N SER A 125 7.73 2.32 -17.85
CA SER A 125 7.10 3.61 -18.14
C SER A 125 7.79 4.33 -19.29
N ARG A 126 9.12 4.20 -19.42
CA ARG A 126 9.90 4.80 -20.50
C ARG A 126 9.58 4.13 -21.85
N TYR A 127 9.52 2.80 -21.89
CA TYR A 127 9.10 2.05 -23.08
C TYR A 127 7.66 2.42 -23.49
N ARG A 128 6.72 2.49 -22.54
CA ARG A 128 5.32 2.89 -22.81
C ARG A 128 5.23 4.28 -23.44
N ASN A 129 6.00 5.23 -22.91
CA ASN A 129 6.02 6.59 -23.43
C ASN A 129 6.65 6.65 -24.83
N SER A 130 7.74 5.92 -25.06
CA SER A 130 8.37 5.78 -26.37
C SER A 130 7.40 5.20 -27.40
N ALA A 131 6.73 4.09 -27.08
CA ALA A 131 5.72 3.47 -27.95
C ALA A 131 4.56 4.42 -28.26
N LYS A 132 4.03 5.15 -27.26
CA LYS A 132 2.97 6.15 -27.47
C LYS A 132 3.44 7.32 -28.34
N THR A 133 4.68 7.75 -28.19
CA THR A 133 5.25 8.85 -28.96
C THR A 133 5.39 8.45 -30.43
N LYS A 134 5.87 7.24 -30.69
CA LYS A 134 5.96 6.66 -32.03
C LYS A 134 4.58 6.52 -32.69
N GLN A 135 3.59 6.01 -31.96
CA GLN A 135 2.21 5.92 -32.46
C GLN A 135 1.63 7.31 -32.80
N ASN A 136 1.91 8.32 -31.97
CA ASN A 136 1.46 9.68 -32.22
C ASN A 136 2.14 10.31 -33.44
N SER A 137 3.44 10.06 -33.66
CA SER A 137 4.14 10.56 -34.84
C SER A 137 3.64 9.89 -36.13
N GLU A 138 3.41 8.57 -36.11
CA GLU A 138 2.88 7.84 -37.26
C GLU A 138 1.45 8.29 -37.59
N TYR A 139 0.63 8.55 -36.57
CA TYR A 139 -0.71 9.10 -36.74
C TYR A 139 -0.69 10.48 -37.39
N ARG A 140 0.20 11.39 -36.92
CA ARG A 140 0.33 12.74 -37.49
C ARG A 140 0.81 12.69 -38.95
N ALA A 141 1.81 11.85 -39.25
CA ALA A 141 2.29 11.67 -40.62
C ALA A 141 1.17 11.16 -41.55
N ALA A 142 0.37 10.19 -41.11
CA ALA A 142 -0.76 9.69 -41.90
C ALA A 142 -1.82 10.77 -42.16
N LEU A 143 -2.10 11.64 -41.20
CA LEU A 143 -3.02 12.78 -41.37
C LEU A 143 -2.48 13.79 -42.40
N GLU A 144 -1.20 14.14 -42.33
CA GLU A 144 -0.54 15.07 -43.26
C GLU A 144 -0.54 14.53 -44.69
N GLU A 145 -0.41 13.22 -44.86
CA GLU A 145 -0.43 12.54 -46.16
C GLU A 145 -1.83 12.20 -46.67
N GLY A 146 -2.89 12.55 -45.92
CA GLY A 146 -4.28 12.25 -46.27
C GLY A 146 -4.62 10.75 -46.26
N ARG A 147 -3.82 9.92 -45.58
CA ARG A 147 -4.00 8.46 -45.50
C ARG A 147 -4.74 8.07 -44.23
N ARG A 148 -5.54 7.01 -44.30
CA ARG A 148 -6.17 6.41 -43.10
C ARG A 148 -5.09 5.74 -42.24
N TYR A 149 -4.87 6.26 -41.04
CA TYR A 149 -3.99 5.61 -40.07
C TYR A 149 -4.56 4.25 -39.64
N LEU A 150 -3.77 3.19 -39.82
CA LEU A 150 -4.03 1.87 -39.28
C LEU A 150 -3.06 1.65 -38.12
N ARG A 151 -3.61 1.49 -36.92
CA ARG A 151 -2.79 1.28 -35.72
C ARG A 151 -2.09 -0.07 -35.83
N ALA A 152 -0.76 -0.06 -35.92
CA ALA A 152 0.06 -1.26 -35.82
C ALA A 152 -0.10 -1.93 -34.45
N CYS A 153 0.28 -3.21 -34.35
CA CYS A 153 0.31 -3.93 -33.08
C CYS A 153 1.06 -3.13 -32.00
N ASP A 154 0.47 -3.08 -30.80
CA ASP A 154 1.02 -2.34 -29.68
C ASP A 154 2.12 -3.19 -29.01
N GLY A 155 3.38 -2.95 -29.36
CA GLY A 155 4.52 -3.68 -28.78
C GLY A 155 4.59 -3.63 -27.25
N TYR A 156 4.02 -2.57 -26.63
CA TYR A 156 3.85 -2.53 -25.17
C TYR A 156 2.86 -3.60 -24.68
N ALA A 157 1.72 -3.73 -25.35
CA ALA A 157 0.71 -4.73 -25.01
C ALA A 157 1.25 -6.16 -25.22
N GLU A 158 2.05 -6.39 -26.26
CA GLU A 158 2.69 -7.68 -26.50
C GLU A 158 3.66 -8.07 -25.37
N ARG A 159 4.53 -7.14 -24.95
CA ARG A 159 5.45 -7.38 -23.81
C ARG A 159 4.71 -7.57 -22.49
N MET A 160 3.65 -6.80 -22.24
CA MET A 160 2.82 -7.01 -21.04
C MET A 160 2.13 -8.37 -21.05
N ASN A 161 1.60 -8.80 -22.21
CA ASN A 161 0.99 -10.12 -22.37
C ASN A 161 2.01 -11.24 -22.12
N MET A 162 3.26 -11.06 -22.53
CA MET A 162 4.35 -11.98 -22.20
C MET A 162 4.55 -12.09 -20.68
N LEU A 163 4.63 -10.96 -19.96
CA LEU A 163 4.76 -10.98 -18.49
C LEU A 163 3.57 -11.68 -17.81
N TYR A 164 2.34 -11.39 -18.25
CA TYR A 164 1.15 -12.06 -17.70
C TYR A 164 1.16 -13.57 -17.96
N ARG A 165 1.60 -14.00 -19.14
CA ARG A 165 1.77 -15.42 -19.44
C ARG A 165 2.80 -16.07 -18.52
N LEU A 166 3.94 -15.42 -18.28
CA LEU A 166 4.95 -15.91 -17.34
C LEU A 166 4.41 -16.01 -15.92
N GLN A 167 3.64 -15.02 -15.47
CA GLN A 167 3.00 -15.04 -14.15
C GLN A 167 2.02 -16.21 -14.01
N ILE A 168 1.19 -16.46 -15.03
CA ILE A 168 0.18 -17.53 -15.01
C ILE A 168 0.84 -18.91 -15.10
N LEU A 169 1.82 -19.08 -16.01
CA LEU A 169 2.40 -20.39 -16.31
C LEU A 169 3.48 -20.82 -15.31
N ARG A 170 4.28 -19.87 -14.80
CA ARG A 170 5.43 -20.15 -13.93
C ARG A 170 5.23 -19.68 -12.48
N GLY A 171 4.14 -18.97 -12.17
CA GLY A 171 3.93 -18.39 -10.85
C GLY A 171 4.90 -17.26 -10.50
N THR A 172 5.59 -16.69 -11.50
CA THR A 172 6.56 -15.61 -11.31
C THR A 172 5.85 -14.30 -10.97
N ASN A 173 6.30 -13.62 -9.91
CA ASN A 173 5.80 -12.30 -9.53
C ASN A 173 6.70 -11.20 -10.09
N PHE A 174 6.09 -10.10 -10.53
CA PHE A 174 6.81 -8.96 -11.10
C PHE A 174 6.65 -7.73 -10.20
N ILE A 175 7.76 -7.08 -9.88
CA ILE A 175 7.79 -5.79 -9.18
C ILE A 175 8.27 -4.74 -10.18
N PHE A 176 7.40 -3.79 -10.53
CA PHE A 176 7.75 -2.71 -11.45
C PHE A 176 8.50 -1.60 -10.72
N VAL A 177 9.71 -1.31 -11.16
CA VAL A 177 10.59 -0.29 -10.59
C VAL A 177 10.85 0.76 -11.67
N ASP A 178 10.00 1.78 -11.71
CA ASP A 178 10.13 2.90 -12.65
C ASP A 178 10.81 4.12 -11.99
N ARG A 179 10.82 4.19 -10.65
CA ARG A 179 11.40 5.27 -9.84
C ARG A 179 12.33 4.73 -8.75
N SER A 180 13.21 5.60 -8.26
CA SER A 180 14.10 5.32 -7.11
C SER A 180 13.33 4.90 -5.86
N GLN A 181 12.19 5.55 -5.58
CA GLN A 181 11.36 5.20 -4.43
C GLN A 181 10.76 3.79 -4.54
N ASP A 182 10.38 3.35 -5.74
CA ASP A 182 9.78 2.03 -5.97
C ASP A 182 10.76 0.92 -5.54
N LEU A 183 12.05 1.08 -5.86
CA LEU A 183 13.10 0.14 -5.48
C LEU A 183 13.29 0.12 -3.95
N LEU A 184 13.34 1.29 -3.33
CA LEU A 184 13.52 1.41 -1.88
C LEU A 184 12.35 0.76 -1.13
N ASP A 185 11.12 1.04 -1.56
CA ASP A 185 9.91 0.47 -0.96
C ASP A 185 9.88 -1.06 -1.12
N ALA A 186 10.24 -1.57 -2.30
CA ALA A 186 10.36 -3.00 -2.55
C ALA A 186 11.40 -3.65 -1.62
N MET A 187 12.59 -3.06 -1.48
CA MET A 187 13.63 -3.56 -0.56
C MET A 187 13.14 -3.59 0.88
N LYS A 188 12.48 -2.51 1.36
CA LYS A 188 11.93 -2.44 2.71
C LYS A 188 10.85 -3.50 2.95
N MET A 189 9.99 -3.72 1.97
CA MET A 189 8.94 -4.75 2.03
C MET A 189 9.53 -6.15 2.11
N ILE A 190 10.53 -6.46 1.29
CA ILE A 190 11.22 -7.76 1.29
C ILE A 190 11.91 -7.99 2.63
N LEU A 191 12.65 -7.01 3.15
CA LEU A 191 13.29 -7.13 4.46
C LEU A 191 12.31 -7.34 5.60
N LYS A 192 11.19 -6.62 5.61
CA LYS A 192 10.12 -6.82 6.59
C LYS A 192 9.56 -8.23 6.50
N HIS A 193 9.36 -8.74 5.29
CA HIS A 193 8.88 -10.11 5.08
C HIS A 193 9.90 -11.15 5.58
N LEU A 194 11.17 -11.03 5.19
CA LEU A 194 12.25 -11.93 5.63
C LEU A 194 12.49 -11.87 7.15
N SER A 195 12.26 -10.70 7.77
CA SER A 195 12.42 -10.52 9.22
C SER A 195 11.17 -10.91 10.01
N SER A 196 10.01 -11.03 9.34
CA SER A 196 8.77 -11.45 9.99
C SER A 196 8.80 -12.96 10.23
N LYS A 197 9.36 -13.37 11.37
CA LYS A 197 9.28 -14.76 11.88
C LYS A 197 7.87 -15.21 12.27
N ARG A 198 6.83 -14.41 12.04
CA ARG A 198 5.48 -14.64 12.56
C ARG A 198 4.48 -14.85 11.44
N GLU A 199 3.80 -16.00 11.47
CA GLU A 199 2.47 -16.13 10.90
C GLU A 199 1.65 -14.91 11.32
N HIS A 200 1.04 -14.23 10.35
CA HIS A 200 0.18 -13.08 10.62
C HIS A 200 -0.96 -13.55 11.53
N THR A 201 -0.82 -13.32 12.83
CA THR A 201 -1.86 -13.55 13.81
C THR A 201 -2.73 -12.31 13.81
N PRO A 202 -3.96 -12.36 13.27
CA PRO A 202 -4.84 -11.22 13.28
C PRO A 202 -5.05 -10.79 14.74
N LYS A 203 -4.59 -9.59 15.08
CA LYS A 203 -4.77 -9.05 16.43
C LYS A 203 -6.27 -8.86 16.68
N THR A 204 -6.84 -9.62 17.61
CA THR A 204 -8.19 -9.37 18.13
C THR A 204 -8.16 -8.05 18.91
N ARG A 205 -8.54 -6.96 18.23
CA ARG A 205 -8.77 -5.67 18.91
C ARG A 205 -10.01 -5.81 19.80
N MET A 206 -9.87 -5.52 21.10
CA MET A 206 -11.04 -5.31 21.94
C MET A 206 -11.68 -3.98 21.56
N PHE A 207 -12.85 -4.03 20.92
CA PHE A 207 -13.57 -2.82 20.53
C PHE A 207 -14.23 -2.16 21.74
N GLY A 208 -14.04 -0.84 21.87
CA GLY A 208 -14.87 0.01 22.74
C GLY A 208 -16.33 0.06 22.24
N ALA A 209 -17.25 0.63 23.04
CA ALA A 209 -18.68 0.63 22.71
C ALA A 209 -18.99 1.30 21.35
N LEU A 210 -18.39 2.46 21.06
CA LEU A 210 -18.54 3.15 19.77
C LEU A 210 -18.01 2.32 18.59
N GLN A 211 -16.87 1.65 18.79
CA GLN A 211 -16.24 0.83 17.76
C GLN A 211 -17.05 -0.45 17.47
N LYS A 212 -17.79 -0.98 18.45
CA LYS A 212 -18.73 -2.10 18.23
C LYS A 212 -19.89 -1.68 17.33
N THR A 213 -20.42 -0.47 17.54
CA THR A 213 -21.46 0.11 16.70
C THR A 213 -20.97 0.33 15.27
N GLU A 214 -19.79 0.93 15.12
CA GLU A 214 -19.15 1.15 13.81
C GLU A 214 -18.84 -0.17 13.09
N HIS A 215 -18.36 -1.17 13.83
CA HIS A 215 -18.11 -2.50 13.28
C HIS A 215 -19.40 -3.16 12.77
N LEU A 216 -20.50 -3.08 13.54
CA LEU A 216 -21.82 -3.55 13.09
C LEU A 216 -22.28 -2.78 11.84
N GLN A 217 -22.09 -1.46 11.79
CA GLN A 217 -22.42 -0.65 10.61
C GLN A 217 -21.65 -1.13 9.37
N ASN A 218 -20.34 -1.35 9.51
CA ASN A 218 -19.48 -1.80 8.41
C ASN A 218 -19.89 -3.19 7.91
N LEU A 219 -20.21 -4.12 8.82
CA LEU A 219 -20.72 -5.43 8.45
C LEU A 219 -22.05 -5.34 7.70
N LEU A 220 -22.99 -4.52 8.17
CA LEU A 220 -24.27 -4.33 7.49
C LEU A 220 -24.10 -3.70 6.10
N GLN A 221 -23.19 -2.72 5.95
CA GLN A 221 -22.89 -2.09 4.68
C GLN A 221 -22.21 -3.03 3.67
N SER A 222 -21.50 -4.06 4.17
CA SER A 222 -20.88 -5.07 3.29
C SER A 222 -21.91 -5.99 2.60
N ILE A 223 -23.17 -6.01 3.06
CA ILE A 223 -24.24 -6.82 2.47
C ILE A 223 -24.74 -6.14 1.19
N PRO A 224 -24.65 -6.79 0.00
CA PRO A 224 -25.07 -6.18 -1.26
C PRO A 224 -26.54 -5.74 -1.23
N GLY A 225 -26.79 -4.44 -1.47
CA GLY A 225 -28.14 -3.85 -1.45
C GLY A 225 -28.59 -3.28 -0.09
N ILE A 226 -27.70 -3.26 0.91
CA ILE A 226 -27.87 -2.48 2.13
C ILE A 226 -27.09 -1.16 2.00
N GLY A 227 -27.83 -0.05 1.94
CA GLY A 227 -27.23 1.28 1.83
C GLY A 227 -26.69 1.79 3.16
N LYS A 228 -25.81 2.81 3.09
CA LYS A 228 -25.16 3.44 4.25
C LYS A 228 -26.15 3.88 5.33
N ASN A 229 -27.27 4.51 4.94
CA ASN A 229 -28.28 5.01 5.89
C ASN A 229 -29.04 3.88 6.59
N VAL A 230 -29.30 2.77 5.89
CA VAL A 230 -29.90 1.58 6.49
C VAL A 230 -28.97 0.96 7.53
N ALA A 231 -27.69 0.80 7.17
CA ALA A 231 -26.66 0.28 8.06
C ALA A 231 -26.47 1.18 9.30
N LYS A 232 -26.49 2.51 9.11
CA LYS A 232 -26.40 3.50 10.19
C LYS A 232 -27.58 3.39 11.16
N CYS A 233 -28.83 3.41 10.67
CA CYS A 233 -30.01 3.32 11.54
C CYS A 233 -30.06 2.01 12.34
N LEU A 234 -29.74 0.88 11.69
CA LEU A 234 -29.72 -0.43 12.36
C LEU A 234 -28.59 -0.54 13.39
N SER A 235 -27.39 -0.08 13.04
CA SER A 235 -26.25 -0.11 13.98
C SER A 235 -26.47 0.80 15.18
N MET A 236 -27.05 1.99 15.00
CA MET A 236 -27.38 2.87 16.12
C MET A 236 -28.44 2.27 17.05
N HIS A 237 -29.42 1.56 16.50
CA HIS A 237 -30.48 0.93 17.29
C HIS A 237 -29.99 -0.31 18.05
N PHE A 238 -29.32 -1.24 17.37
CA PHE A 238 -28.90 -2.51 17.96
C PHE A 238 -27.52 -2.48 18.60
N LYS A 239 -26.65 -1.50 18.29
CA LYS A 239 -25.31 -1.25 18.85
C LYS A 239 -24.26 -2.36 18.68
N THR A 240 -24.65 -3.63 18.76
CA THR A 240 -23.77 -4.79 18.70
C THR A 240 -24.38 -5.91 17.84
N ILE A 241 -23.51 -6.75 17.28
CA ILE A 241 -23.92 -7.94 16.51
C ILE A 241 -24.78 -8.88 17.36
N LYS A 242 -24.44 -9.01 18.65
CA LYS A 242 -25.16 -9.89 19.59
C LYS A 242 -26.62 -9.46 19.75
N GLU A 243 -26.85 -8.16 19.93
CA GLU A 243 -28.19 -7.58 20.08
C GLU A 243 -29.02 -7.72 18.80
N LEU A 244 -28.45 -7.40 17.64
CA LEU A 244 -29.11 -7.61 16.34
C LEU A 244 -29.47 -9.10 16.15
N HIS A 245 -28.53 -10.01 16.39
CA HIS A 245 -28.76 -11.44 16.22
C HIS A 245 -29.81 -11.98 17.20
N ALA A 246 -29.80 -11.53 18.46
CA ALA A 246 -30.81 -11.90 19.45
C ALA A 246 -32.22 -11.43 19.06
N PHE A 247 -32.33 -10.22 18.51
CA PHE A 247 -33.58 -9.70 17.95
C PHE A 247 -34.06 -10.57 16.78
N LEU A 248 -33.19 -10.82 15.78
CA LEU A 248 -33.53 -11.60 14.59
C LEU A 248 -33.98 -13.03 14.90
N LYS A 249 -33.41 -13.66 15.95
CA LYS A 249 -33.82 -15.00 16.39
C LYS A 249 -35.26 -15.07 16.93
N LYS A 250 -35.76 -13.97 17.48
CA LYS A 250 -37.12 -13.86 18.07
C LYS A 250 -38.10 -13.13 17.14
N ASP A 251 -37.61 -12.68 15.99
CA ASP A 251 -38.34 -11.77 15.13
C ASP A 251 -39.39 -12.50 14.27
N ASN A 252 -40.67 -12.28 14.59
CA ASN A 252 -41.83 -12.79 13.85
C ASN A 252 -42.30 -11.85 12.72
N GLY A 253 -41.43 -10.94 12.23
CA GLY A 253 -41.73 -10.05 11.11
C GLY A 253 -41.64 -8.55 11.45
N ALA A 254 -41.34 -8.21 12.71
CA ALA A 254 -41.16 -6.85 13.21
C ALA A 254 -40.00 -6.10 12.53
N MET A 255 -39.00 -6.81 11.96
CA MET A 255 -37.93 -6.14 11.21
C MET A 255 -38.44 -5.36 9.99
N LYS A 256 -39.56 -5.76 9.37
CA LYS A 256 -40.16 -5.02 8.25
C LYS A 256 -40.75 -3.68 8.68
N GLU A 257 -41.07 -3.54 9.96
CA GLU A 257 -41.62 -2.31 10.56
C GLU A 257 -40.52 -1.34 11.02
N PHE A 258 -39.25 -1.76 10.88
CA PHE A 258 -38.12 -0.95 11.29
C PHE A 258 -38.02 0.33 10.45
N ARG A 259 -37.97 1.48 11.14
CA ARG A 259 -37.95 2.81 10.50
C ARG A 259 -36.52 3.21 10.17
N ILE A 260 -36.29 3.52 8.90
CA ILE A 260 -35.06 4.08 8.37
C ILE A 260 -35.29 5.58 8.18
N TRP A 261 -34.67 6.37 9.04
CA TRP A 261 -34.72 7.82 9.00
C TRP A 261 -33.84 8.38 7.87
N SER A 262 -34.27 9.49 7.28
CA SER A 262 -33.46 10.29 6.38
C SER A 262 -32.31 10.98 7.14
N GLU A 263 -31.31 11.50 6.42
CA GLU A 263 -30.12 12.11 7.04
C GLU A 263 -30.45 13.37 7.86
N ASP A 264 -31.52 14.05 7.49
CA ASP A 264 -32.10 15.21 8.16
C ASP A 264 -33.14 14.85 9.24
N GLU A 265 -33.38 13.55 9.49
CA GLU A 265 -34.28 12.99 10.51
C GLU A 265 -35.76 13.43 10.42
N ARG A 266 -36.17 14.09 9.34
CA ARG A 266 -37.54 14.61 9.15
C ARG A 266 -38.50 13.59 8.54
N HIS A 267 -37.99 12.65 7.75
CA HIS A 267 -38.78 11.64 7.08
C HIS A 267 -38.25 10.24 7.40
N PHE A 268 -39.13 9.25 7.36
CA PHE A 268 -38.73 7.85 7.49
C PHE A 268 -39.38 7.00 6.39
N ARG A 269 -38.69 5.91 6.06
CA ARG A 269 -39.26 4.81 5.29
C ARG A 269 -39.12 3.51 6.07
N LEU A 270 -39.96 2.53 5.78
CA LEU A 270 -39.81 1.20 6.34
C LEU A 270 -38.66 0.44 5.69
N LEU A 271 -38.06 -0.48 6.44
CA LEU A 271 -37.03 -1.36 5.92
C LEU A 271 -37.64 -2.30 4.88
N GLY A 272 -37.08 -2.31 3.68
CA GLY A 272 -37.62 -3.09 2.57
C GLY A 272 -37.56 -4.59 2.85
N GLU A 273 -38.56 -5.34 2.39
CA GLU A 273 -38.62 -6.80 2.62
C GLU A 273 -37.40 -7.55 2.07
N ARG A 274 -36.91 -7.15 0.88
CA ARG A 274 -35.68 -7.73 0.30
C ARG A 274 -34.46 -7.46 1.18
N GLN A 275 -34.40 -6.31 1.85
CA GLN A 275 -33.31 -5.96 2.76
C GLN A 275 -33.40 -6.78 4.05
N CYS A 276 -34.61 -6.95 4.60
CA CYS A 276 -34.85 -7.81 5.76
C CYS A 276 -34.39 -9.26 5.51
N ARG A 277 -34.77 -9.84 4.35
CA ARG A 277 -34.37 -11.20 3.99
C ARG A 277 -32.85 -11.34 3.90
N LYS A 278 -32.16 -10.39 3.26
CA LYS A 278 -30.69 -10.41 3.14
C LYS A 278 -29.99 -10.31 4.48
N ILE A 279 -30.46 -9.44 5.38
CA ILE A 279 -29.87 -9.31 6.71
C ILE A 279 -30.11 -10.60 7.51
N ARG A 280 -31.31 -11.18 7.47
CA ARG A 280 -31.59 -12.47 8.10
C ARG A 280 -30.70 -13.58 7.55
N ALA A 281 -30.51 -13.66 6.23
CA ALA A 281 -29.65 -14.66 5.62
C ALA A 281 -28.21 -14.57 6.09
N VAL A 282 -27.66 -13.36 6.18
CA VAL A 282 -26.26 -13.16 6.61
C VAL A 282 -26.07 -13.46 8.10
N PHE A 283 -27.01 -13.07 8.97
CA PHE A 283 -26.83 -13.20 10.43
C PHE A 283 -27.41 -14.49 11.03
N LEU A 284 -28.37 -15.14 10.36
CA LEU A 284 -28.98 -16.40 10.81
C LEU A 284 -28.62 -17.62 9.94
N GLY A 285 -28.00 -17.41 8.77
CA GLY A 285 -27.65 -18.49 7.84
C GLY A 285 -28.85 -19.14 7.14
N ARG A 286 -29.94 -18.39 6.89
CA ARG A 286 -31.20 -18.88 6.30
C ARG A 286 -31.69 -18.02 5.15
#